data_AF-A0A085FGL8-F1
#
_entry.id   AF-A0A085FGL8-F1
#
_cell.length_a   1.000
_cell.length_b   1.000
_cell.length_c   1.000
_cell.angle_alpha   90.00
_cell.angle_beta   90.00
_cell.angle_gamma   90.00
#
_symmetry.space_group_name_H-M   'P 1'
#
loop_
_entity.id
_entity.type
_entity.pdbx_description
1 polymer ?
#
loop_
_entity_poly.entity_id
_entity_poly.type
_entity_poly.pdbx_seq_one_letter_code
_entity_poly.pdbx_strand_id
1 'polypeptide(L)'
;MKILSLNAWAGRLYPALIDYLQRADADVMCLQEVLRSQDGQPAWLTYRDEGVELRQRANLFDNLRSTFPGHEVYFCPSMRGQLLHEDVPG
;
A
#
# COMPACT_ATOMS: atom_id res chain seq x y z
N MET A 1 11.63 -12.13 18.86
CA MET A 1 12.01 -11.12 17.87
C MET A 1 11.93 -11.74 16.48
N LYS A 2 10.93 -11.33 15.71
CA LYS A 2 10.60 -11.77 14.36
C LYS A 2 10.55 -10.55 13.44
N ILE A 3 11.29 -10.62 12.34
CA ILE A 3 11.37 -9.56 11.35
C ILE A 3 10.77 -10.09 10.05
N LEU A 4 9.85 -9.34 9.45
CA LEU A 4 9.24 -9.64 8.17
C LEU A 4 9.64 -8.58 7.15
N SER A 5 10.10 -9.00 5.98
CA SER A 5 10.25 -8.13 4.82
C SER A 5 9.36 -8.64 3.70
N LEU A 6 8.45 -7.81 3.20
CA LEU A 6 7.46 -8.22 2.20
C LEU A 6 7.12 -7.07 1.25
N ASN A 7 7.16 -7.36 -0.05
CA ASN A 7 6.60 -6.47 -1.05
C ASN A 7 5.07 -6.57 -1.01
N ALA A 8 4.40 -5.46 -0.74
CA ALA A 8 2.96 -5.39 -0.58
C ALA A 8 2.20 -5.24 -1.92
N TRP A 9 2.93 -5.06 -3.01
CA TRP A 9 2.45 -4.91 -4.38
C TRP A 9 1.31 -3.90 -4.49
N ALA A 10 1.53 -2.72 -3.91
CA ALA A 10 0.55 -1.64 -3.81
C ALA A 10 -0.81 -2.09 -3.25
N GLY A 11 -0.85 -3.14 -2.44
CA GLY A 11 -2.08 -3.65 -1.82
C GLY A 11 -3.00 -4.37 -2.81
N ARG A 12 -2.49 -4.87 -3.94
CA ARG A 12 -3.29 -5.59 -4.95
C ARG A 12 -4.13 -6.73 -4.34
N LEU A 13 -3.59 -7.44 -3.35
CA LEU A 13 -4.25 -8.52 -2.60
C LEU A 13 -4.64 -8.09 -1.19
N TYR A 14 -5.15 -6.86 -1.02
CA TYR A 14 -5.33 -6.21 0.28
C TYR A 14 -5.92 -7.10 1.39
N PRO A 15 -7.06 -7.81 1.22
CA PRO A 15 -7.59 -8.66 2.30
C PRO A 15 -6.62 -9.76 2.73
N ALA A 16 -6.06 -10.49 1.77
CA ALA A 16 -5.12 -11.58 2.04
C ALA A 16 -3.79 -11.08 2.61
N LEU A 17 -3.34 -9.89 2.19
CA LEU A 17 -2.16 -9.23 2.74
C LEU A 17 -2.35 -8.93 4.23
N ILE A 18 -3.48 -8.32 4.61
CA ILE A 18 -3.78 -8.00 6.01
C ILE A 18 -3.85 -9.27 6.85
N ASP A 19 -4.58 -10.28 6.39
CA ASP A 19 -4.71 -11.56 7.09
C ASP A 19 -3.33 -12.22 7.29
N TYR A 20 -2.47 -12.18 6.28
CA TYR A 20 -1.11 -12.72 6.36
C TYR A 20 -0.27 -11.96 7.40
N LEU A 21 -0.27 -10.62 7.35
CA LEU A 21 0.52 -9.79 8.26
C LEU A 21 0.08 -9.97 9.72
N GLN A 22 -1.23 -10.07 9.98
CA GLN A 22 -1.76 -10.33 11.32
C GLN A 22 -1.34 -11.70 11.85
N ARG A 23 -1.42 -12.75 11.01
CA ARG A 23 -0.98 -14.10 11.40
C ARG A 23 0.53 -14.22 11.52
N ALA A 24 1.28 -13.39 10.79
CA ALA A 24 2.72 -13.38 10.85
C ALA A 24 3.22 -12.88 12.21
N ASP A 25 2.49 -12.00 12.90
CA ASP A 25 2.81 -11.54 14.25
C ASP A 25 4.29 -11.15 14.39
N ALA A 26 4.76 -10.30 13.45
CA ALA A 26 6.15 -9.89 13.38
C ALA A 26 6.37 -8.64 14.23
N ASP A 27 7.42 -8.64 15.06
CA ASP A 27 7.82 -7.50 15.88
C ASP A 27 8.23 -6.29 15.01
N VAL A 28 8.85 -6.56 13.85
CA VAL A 28 9.28 -5.54 12.88
C VAL A 28 8.82 -5.93 11.48
N MET A 29 8.18 -5.00 10.77
CA MET A 29 7.72 -5.18 9.39
C MET A 29 8.37 -4.15 8.46
N CYS A 30 9.06 -4.63 7.43
CA CYS A 30 9.64 -3.84 6.35
C CYS A 30 8.83 -4.09 5.07
N LEU A 31 7.93 -3.16 4.72
CA LEU A 31 7.04 -3.32 3.58
C LEU A 31 7.48 -2.46 2.40
N GLN A 32 7.57 -3.05 1.20
CA GLN A 32 7.86 -2.34 -0.05
C GLN A 32 6.60 -2.15 -0.90
N GLU A 33 6.66 -1.21 -1.85
CA GLU A 33 5.53 -0.83 -2.71
C GLU A 33 4.26 -0.47 -1.93
N VAL A 34 4.44 0.29 -0.85
CA VAL A 34 3.34 0.83 -0.06
C VAL A 34 2.99 2.21 -0.58
N LEU A 35 1.74 2.39 -1.01
CA LEU A 35 1.23 3.67 -1.50
C LEU A 35 0.65 4.55 -0.39
N ARG A 36 0.84 5.86 -0.56
CA ARG A 36 0.26 6.92 0.26
C ARG A 36 -0.08 8.12 -0.63
N SER A 37 -1.35 8.21 -1.04
CA SER A 37 -1.89 9.36 -1.76
C SER A 37 -2.26 10.50 -0.79
N GLN A 38 -2.35 11.75 -1.26
CA GLN A 38 -2.70 12.89 -0.40
C GLN A 38 -4.19 12.93 -0.03
N ASP A 39 -5.07 12.48 -0.93
CA ASP A 39 -6.50 12.83 -0.86
C ASP A 39 -7.41 11.73 -0.29
N GLY A 40 -6.86 10.61 0.21
CA GLY A 40 -7.69 9.59 0.86
C GLY A 40 -8.55 8.75 -0.09
N GLN A 41 -8.89 9.32 -1.26
CA GLN A 41 -9.92 8.89 -2.19
C GLN A 41 -9.44 9.01 -3.64
N PRO A 42 -9.90 8.11 -4.53
CA PRO A 42 -10.70 6.91 -4.23
C PRO A 42 -9.88 5.87 -3.43
N ALA A 43 -10.55 4.94 -2.74
CA ALA A 43 -9.87 3.92 -1.96
C ALA A 43 -9.00 2.97 -2.81
N TRP A 44 -9.29 2.87 -4.11
CA TRP A 44 -8.54 2.09 -5.10
C TRP A 44 -8.21 2.95 -6.31
N LEU A 45 -7.00 2.80 -6.82
CA LEU A 45 -6.48 3.46 -8.01
C LEU A 45 -6.17 2.42 -9.08
N THR A 46 -6.11 2.89 -10.32
CA THR A 46 -5.69 2.08 -11.47
C THR A 46 -4.40 2.68 -12.01
N TYR A 47 -3.31 1.93 -11.93
CA TYR A 47 -2.05 2.26 -12.59
C TYR A 47 -2.06 1.72 -14.01
N ARG A 48 -1.78 2.59 -14.98
CA ARG A 48 -1.67 2.25 -16.41
C ARG A 48 -0.30 2.66 -16.94
N ASP A 49 0.42 1.72 -17.51
CA ASP A 49 1.70 1.99 -18.16
C ASP A 49 2.03 0.89 -19.18
N GLU A 50 2.45 1.26 -20.39
CA GLU A 50 2.82 0.34 -21.49
C GLU A 50 1.89 -0.89 -21.68
N GLY A 51 0.57 -0.72 -21.52
CA GLY A 51 -0.42 -1.79 -21.68
C GLY A 51 -0.65 -2.66 -20.44
N VAL A 52 0.01 -2.34 -19.32
CA VAL A 52 -0.25 -2.91 -18.00
C VAL A 52 -1.31 -2.09 -17.29
N GLU A 53 -2.36 -2.74 -16.79
CA GLU A 53 -3.38 -2.14 -15.92
C GLU A 53 -3.44 -2.84 -14.56
N LEU A 54 -3.12 -2.13 -13.48
CA LEU A 54 -3.07 -2.67 -12.12
C LEU A 54 -3.97 -1.90 -11.16
N ARG A 55 -4.79 -2.65 -10.40
CA ARG A 55 -5.50 -2.09 -9.25
C ARG A 55 -4.59 -1.98 -8.04
N GLN A 56 -4.58 -0.81 -7.43
CA GLN A 56 -3.71 -0.43 -6.33
C GLN A 56 -4.50 0.23 -5.20
N ARG A 57 -4.09 0.04 -3.95
CA ARG A 57 -4.72 0.62 -2.77
C ARG A 57 -4.15 2.02 -2.53
N ALA A 58 -4.97 3.06 -2.65
CA ALA A 58 -4.52 4.46 -2.66
C ALA A 58 -3.74 4.88 -1.41
N ASN A 59 -4.21 4.42 -0.23
CA ASN A 59 -3.63 4.73 1.08
C ASN A 59 -3.33 3.47 1.87
N LEU A 60 -2.59 2.54 1.25
CA LEU A 60 -2.16 1.33 1.94
C LEU A 60 -1.40 1.64 3.24
N PHE A 61 -0.59 2.71 3.24
CA PHE A 61 0.12 3.15 4.43
C PHE A 61 -0.81 3.42 5.61
N ASP A 62 -1.85 4.24 5.41
CA ASP A 62 -2.79 4.59 6.48
C ASP A 62 -3.64 3.38 6.88
N ASN A 63 -3.97 2.51 5.93
CA ASN A 63 -4.67 1.27 6.22
C ASN A 63 -3.85 0.35 7.15
N LEU A 64 -2.57 0.15 6.85
CA LEU A 64 -1.66 -0.63 7.68
C LEU A 64 -1.50 0.00 9.08
N ARG A 65 -1.32 1.32 9.14
CA ARG A 65 -1.25 2.05 10.41
C ARG A 65 -2.50 1.84 11.27
N SER A 66 -3.69 1.88 10.66
CA SER A 66 -4.95 1.62 11.38
C SER A 66 -5.12 0.16 11.80
N THR A 67 -4.61 -0.80 11.01
CA THR A 67 -4.68 -2.24 11.33
C THR A 67 -3.74 -2.64 12.47
N PHE A 68 -2.59 -1.98 12.60
CA PHE A 68 -1.56 -2.32 13.57
C PHE A 68 -1.29 -1.15 14.54
N PRO A 69 -2.26 -0.76 15.38
CA PRO A 69 -2.14 0.41 16.26
C PRO A 69 -1.04 0.28 17.34
N GLY A 70 -0.57 -0.94 17.61
CA GLY A 70 0.55 -1.20 18.53
C GLY A 70 1.93 -1.04 17.91
N HIS A 71 2.04 -0.84 16.59
CA HIS A 71 3.31 -0.59 15.92
C HIS A 71 3.57 0.90 15.75
N GLU A 72 4.81 1.31 15.99
CA GLU A 72 5.30 2.59 15.49
C GLU A 72 5.56 2.48 13.99
N VAL A 73 5.14 3.49 13.22
CA VAL A 73 5.14 3.45 11.76
C VAL A 73 6.00 4.56 11.19
N TYR A 74 6.92 4.21 10.28
CA TYR A 74 7.74 5.14 9.52
C TYR A 74 7.55 4.93 8.01
N PHE A 75 7.44 6.02 7.24
CA PHE A 75 7.33 5.98 5.78
C PHE A 75 8.60 6.50 5.13
N CYS A 76 9.26 5.67 4.34
CA CYS A 76 10.49 6.00 3.61
C CYS A 76 10.24 5.93 2.10
N PRO A 77 9.86 7.04 1.43
CA PRO A 77 9.55 7.00 0.01
C PRO A 77 10.83 6.84 -0.82
N SER A 78 10.94 5.76 -1.60
CA SER A 78 12.00 5.56 -2.59
C SER A 78 11.64 6.08 -4.00
N MET A 79 10.35 6.27 -4.27
CA MET A 79 9.81 6.78 -5.53
C MET A 79 8.63 7.71 -5.26
N ARG A 80 8.44 8.73 -6.10
CA ARG A 80 7.31 9.66 -6.06
C ARG A 80 6.78 9.85 -7.48
N GLY A 81 5.46 9.94 -7.64
CA GLY A 81 4.81 10.15 -8.91
C GLY A 81 3.37 10.63 -8.71
N GLN A 82 2.80 11.26 -9.73
CA GLN A 82 1.40 11.67 -9.71
C GLN A 82 0.52 10.45 -9.98
N LEU A 83 -0.44 10.19 -9.09
CA LEU A 83 -1.48 9.18 -9.28
C LEU A 83 -2.73 9.88 -9.83
N LEU A 84 -3.29 9.35 -10.91
CA LEU A 84 -4.49 9.90 -11.53
C LEU A 84 -5.70 9.04 -11.17
N HIS A 85 -6.80 9.70 -10.80
CA HIS A 85 -8.12 9.09 -10.74
C HIS A 85 -8.79 9.34 -12.11
N GLU A 86 -9.31 8.29 -12.75
CA GLU A 86 -9.88 8.22 -14.11
C GLU A 86 -10.05 9.53 -14.92
N ASP A 87 -9.41 9.50 -16.11
CA ASP A 87 -9.64 10.23 -17.38
C ASP A 87 -10.54 11.47 -17.35
N VAL A 88 -9.93 12.65 -17.28
CA VAL A 88 -10.51 13.85 -17.91
C VAL A 88 -10.19 13.74 -19.41
N PRO A 89 -11.19 13.62 -20.31
CA PRO A 89 -10.94 13.73 -21.73
C PRO A 89 -10.48 15.15 -22.04
N GLY A 90 -9.30 15.27 -22.64
CA GLY A 90 -8.86 16.51 -23.30
C GLY A 90 -9.55 16.71 -24.64
#